data_AF-X0WAZ4-F1
#
_entry.id   AF-X0WAZ4-F1
#
_cell.length_a   1.000
_cell.length_b   1.000
_cell.length_c   1.000
_cell.angle_alpha   90.00
_cell.angle_beta   90.00
_cell.angle_gamma   90.00
#
_symmetry.space_group_name_H-M   'P 1'
#
loop_
_entity.id
_entity.type
_entity.pdbx_description
1 polymer ?
#
loop_
_entity_poly.entity_id
_entity_poly.type
_entity_poly.pdbx_seq_one_letter_code
_entity_poly.pdbx_strand_id
1 'polypeptide(L)'
;PVHPPKILDPKDAPCKENKWTGDDIDLMKLPVPLQHAGDAERMLQSAGVNTCQTPDGKWTSWSINRSAVHDKNTMKGYWIAPNQHNGMVWAQWAEKGEDMPFAIAFGVPPVCAWQSASRIPDNVSEYDVASQMLNAPIEMVKCETNDLLVPATSEIVVEGVVSASEMLMEGPYGEHAGYHFEHKYAPKQRQDITCVTFRNNAILPTAVPAVTPNSTVIGIAVCNSGDVVLALKKEGFPVIDGLATIESSGSWFVLRVKND
;
A
#
# COMPACT_ATOMS: atom_id res chain seq x y z
N PRO A 1 -13.81 11.05 -16.33
CA PRO A 1 -14.90 10.82 -15.36
C PRO A 1 -14.54 9.61 -14.49
N VAL A 2 -15.03 9.54 -13.25
CA VAL A 2 -14.89 8.30 -12.44
C VAL A 2 -15.68 7.19 -13.12
N HIS A 3 -15.08 6.01 -13.25
CA HIS A 3 -15.75 4.84 -13.81
C HIS A 3 -16.09 3.87 -12.66
N PRO A 4 -17.38 3.53 -12.44
CA PRO A 4 -17.77 2.66 -11.34
C PRO A 4 -17.14 1.26 -11.45
N PRO A 5 -16.80 0.61 -10.33
CA PRO A 5 -16.14 -0.70 -10.37
C PRO A 5 -17.00 -1.75 -11.05
N LYS A 6 -16.37 -2.57 -11.88
CA LYS A 6 -17.00 -3.77 -12.44
C LYS A 6 -16.83 -4.89 -11.41
N ILE A 7 -17.87 -5.11 -10.60
CA ILE A 7 -17.87 -6.15 -9.57
C ILE A 7 -18.05 -7.52 -10.25
N LEU A 8 -17.07 -8.42 -10.06
CA LEU A 8 -17.13 -9.78 -10.55
C LEU A 8 -17.71 -10.73 -9.50
N ASP A 9 -18.33 -11.81 -9.97
CA ASP A 9 -18.62 -12.98 -9.13
C ASP A 9 -17.28 -13.61 -8.69
N PRO A 10 -17.12 -14.04 -7.43
CA PRO A 10 -15.90 -14.68 -6.97
C PRO A 10 -15.40 -15.83 -7.85
N LYS A 11 -16.29 -16.60 -8.50
CA LYS A 11 -15.91 -17.69 -9.41
C LYS A 11 -15.18 -17.22 -10.67
N ASP A 12 -15.37 -15.96 -11.05
CA ASP A 12 -14.80 -15.33 -12.25
C ASP A 12 -13.55 -14.49 -11.90
N ALA A 13 -13.15 -14.42 -10.62
CA ALA A 13 -12.01 -13.66 -10.14
C ALA A 13 -10.78 -14.58 -9.92
N PRO A 14 -9.70 -14.45 -10.72
CA PRO A 14 -8.51 -15.30 -10.58
C PRO A 14 -7.89 -15.30 -9.18
N CYS A 15 -7.95 -14.18 -8.45
CA CYS A 15 -7.42 -14.11 -7.08
C CYS A 15 -8.15 -15.04 -6.10
N LYS A 16 -9.30 -15.61 -6.46
CA LYS A 16 -10.14 -16.48 -5.63
C LYS A 16 -9.99 -17.98 -5.93
N GLU A 17 -9.11 -18.36 -6.84
CA GLU A 17 -8.92 -19.78 -7.23
C GLU A 17 -8.49 -20.68 -6.06
N ASN A 18 -7.68 -20.14 -5.13
CA ASN A 18 -7.24 -20.83 -3.93
C ASN A 18 -7.52 -19.97 -2.69
N LYS A 19 -7.71 -20.63 -1.54
CA LYS A 19 -8.06 -19.96 -0.28
C LYS A 19 -7.49 -20.69 0.93
N TRP A 20 -6.92 -19.93 1.86
CA TRP A 20 -6.54 -20.36 3.21
C TRP A 20 -7.35 -19.58 4.23
N THR A 21 -8.03 -20.31 5.12
CA THR A 21 -8.85 -19.76 6.22
C THR A 21 -8.64 -20.59 7.48
N GLY A 22 -8.83 -20.00 8.66
CA GLY A 22 -8.65 -20.72 9.92
C GLY A 22 -7.25 -21.31 10.05
N ASP A 23 -7.16 -22.62 10.34
CA ASP A 23 -5.89 -23.29 10.58
C ASP A 23 -5.00 -23.45 9.33
N ASP A 24 -5.56 -23.30 8.13
CA ASP A 24 -4.81 -23.38 6.87
C ASP A 24 -3.90 -22.17 6.64
N ILE A 25 -4.18 -21.05 7.32
CA ILE A 25 -3.42 -19.80 7.22
C ILE A 25 -2.01 -20.02 7.74
N ASP A 26 -1.06 -19.86 6.83
CA ASP A 26 0.36 -19.86 7.15
C ASP A 26 1.13 -18.98 6.15
N LEU A 27 1.44 -17.76 6.57
CA LEU A 27 2.23 -16.79 5.81
C LEU A 27 3.63 -17.30 5.47
N MET A 28 4.15 -18.28 6.21
CA MET A 28 5.47 -18.86 5.96
C MET A 28 5.48 -19.80 4.74
N LYS A 29 4.30 -20.19 4.22
CA LYS A 29 4.16 -20.90 2.95
C LYS A 29 4.38 -19.98 1.74
N LEU A 30 4.21 -18.67 1.90
CA LEU A 30 4.54 -17.70 0.85
C LEU A 30 6.07 -17.54 0.76
N PRO A 31 6.62 -17.29 -0.43
CA PRO A 31 8.06 -17.10 -0.63
C PRO A 31 8.52 -15.71 -0.15
N VAL A 32 8.24 -15.36 1.10
CA VAL A 32 8.50 -14.03 1.66
C VAL A 32 10.00 -13.79 1.81
N PRO A 33 10.58 -12.80 1.15
CA PRO A 33 12.02 -12.57 1.20
C PRO A 33 12.45 -11.95 2.54
N LEU A 34 13.63 -12.35 3.01
CA LEU A 34 14.47 -11.48 3.82
C LEU A 34 15.21 -10.58 2.82
N GLN A 35 14.87 -9.29 2.78
CA GLN A 35 15.23 -8.46 1.63
C GLN A 35 16.68 -7.95 1.68
N HIS A 36 17.19 -7.67 2.87
CA HIS A 36 18.58 -7.28 3.10
C HIS A 36 19.25 -8.15 4.14
N ALA A 37 20.58 -8.26 4.04
CA ALA A 37 21.38 -8.73 5.16
C ALA A 37 21.24 -7.73 6.32
N GLY A 38 20.81 -8.22 7.49
CA GLY A 38 20.61 -7.40 8.68
C GLY A 38 19.16 -7.02 8.97
N ASP A 39 18.23 -7.21 8.02
CA ASP A 39 16.79 -7.05 8.30
C ASP A 39 16.39 -8.02 9.42
N ALA A 40 15.58 -7.55 10.38
CA ALA A 40 15.12 -8.41 11.46
C ALA A 40 14.03 -9.38 11.04
N GLU A 41 13.24 -9.02 10.04
CA GLU A 41 12.05 -9.78 9.63
C GLU A 41 11.94 -9.94 8.11
N ARG A 42 11.19 -10.97 7.71
CA ARG A 42 10.79 -11.15 6.32
C ARG A 42 9.68 -10.16 5.95
N MET A 43 9.86 -9.46 4.84
CA MET A 43 8.97 -8.39 4.41
C MET A 43 7.98 -8.93 3.37
N LEU A 44 6.74 -9.19 3.79
CA LEU A 44 5.69 -9.64 2.87
C LEU A 44 5.10 -8.49 2.08
N GLN A 45 4.70 -7.45 2.80
CA GLN A 45 4.16 -6.26 2.15
C GLN A 45 5.30 -5.28 1.88
N SER A 46 5.70 -5.20 0.61
CA SER A 46 6.60 -4.16 0.09
C SER A 46 6.12 -3.54 -1.23
N ALA A 47 5.24 -4.22 -1.97
CA ALA A 47 4.78 -3.82 -3.31
C ALA A 47 3.28 -4.04 -3.54
N GLY A 48 2.55 -4.56 -2.57
CA GLY A 48 1.11 -4.74 -2.64
C GLY A 48 0.36 -3.44 -2.32
N VAL A 49 -0.92 -3.41 -2.66
CA VAL A 49 -1.83 -2.31 -2.35
C VAL A 49 -2.61 -2.66 -1.09
N ASN A 50 -2.35 -1.94 0.00
CA ASN A 50 -3.20 -1.93 1.18
C ASN A 50 -4.53 -1.28 0.82
N THR A 51 -5.64 -1.83 1.30
CA THR A 51 -6.98 -1.28 1.17
C THR A 51 -7.60 -1.22 2.56
N CYS A 52 -8.10 -0.05 2.94
CA CYS A 52 -8.88 0.15 4.16
C CYS A 52 -9.99 1.19 3.90
N GLN A 53 -11.04 1.18 4.71
CA GLN A 53 -12.17 2.09 4.56
C GLN A 53 -12.54 2.72 5.90
N THR A 54 -13.00 3.97 5.88
CA THR A 54 -13.51 4.65 7.07
C THR A 54 -14.66 3.88 7.70
N PRO A 55 -14.88 3.99 9.03
CA PRO A 55 -15.96 3.28 9.69
C PRO A 55 -17.38 3.58 9.16
N ASP A 56 -17.56 4.72 8.50
CA ASP A 56 -18.84 5.12 7.88
C ASP A 56 -18.96 4.70 6.41
N GLY A 57 -17.95 4.02 5.87
CA GLY A 57 -17.93 3.50 4.50
C GLY A 57 -17.69 4.56 3.40
N LYS A 58 -17.50 5.84 3.75
CA LYS A 58 -17.48 6.92 2.76
C LYS A 58 -16.15 7.11 2.04
N TRP A 59 -15.04 6.72 2.66
CA TRP A 59 -13.72 6.90 2.09
C TRP A 59 -12.92 5.61 2.17
N THR A 60 -12.48 5.14 1.00
CA THR A 60 -11.56 4.01 0.87
C THR A 60 -10.19 4.54 0.50
N SER A 61 -9.16 4.13 1.23
CA SER A 61 -7.77 4.45 0.92
C SER A 61 -7.05 3.23 0.38
N TRP A 62 -6.29 3.43 -0.70
CA TRP A 62 -5.27 2.53 -1.19
C TRP A 62 -3.88 3.08 -0.98
N SER A 63 -3.00 2.29 -0.37
CA SER A 63 -1.64 2.75 -0.09
C SER A 63 -0.61 1.64 -0.21
N ILE A 64 0.66 2.00 -0.36
CA ILE A 64 1.79 1.06 -0.24
C ILE A 64 2.56 1.42 1.02
N ASN A 65 2.40 0.60 2.05
CA ASN A 65 3.11 0.74 3.32
C ASN A 65 3.57 -0.64 3.76
N ARG A 66 4.83 -0.74 4.22
CA ARG A 66 5.42 -2.03 4.51
C ARG A 66 4.74 -2.74 5.68
N SER A 67 4.67 -4.06 5.59
CA SER A 67 4.31 -4.92 6.71
C SER A 67 5.15 -6.19 6.73
N ALA A 68 5.76 -6.45 7.88
CA ALA A 68 6.62 -7.60 8.10
C ALA A 68 5.83 -8.78 8.68
N VAL A 69 6.25 -10.00 8.37
CA VAL A 69 5.69 -11.22 8.96
C VAL A 69 6.14 -11.33 10.41
N HIS A 70 5.23 -11.63 11.32
CA HIS A 70 5.54 -11.94 12.71
C HIS A 70 5.52 -13.44 12.98
N ASP A 71 4.45 -14.12 12.56
CA ASP A 71 4.27 -15.57 12.66
C ASP A 71 3.37 -16.08 11.51
N LYS A 72 2.78 -17.27 11.67
CA LYS A 72 1.96 -17.90 10.62
C LYS A 72 0.73 -17.08 10.20
N ASN A 73 0.17 -16.24 11.06
CA ASN A 73 -1.08 -15.52 10.80
C ASN A 73 -1.12 -14.10 11.39
N THR A 74 0.04 -13.59 11.80
CA THR A 74 0.18 -12.23 12.34
C THR A 74 1.26 -11.48 11.55
N MET A 75 0.99 -10.20 11.28
CA MET A 75 1.95 -9.25 10.71
C MET A 75 2.06 -8.00 11.58
N LYS A 76 3.05 -7.18 11.27
CA LYS A 76 3.26 -5.86 11.89
C LYS A 76 3.40 -4.81 10.79
N GLY A 77 2.46 -3.87 10.74
CA GLY A 77 2.26 -2.99 9.59
C GLY A 77 2.43 -1.51 9.89
N TYR A 78 2.84 -0.75 8.87
CA TYR A 78 2.94 0.71 8.95
C TYR A 78 1.60 1.38 8.66
N TRP A 79 0.87 1.76 9.71
CA TRP A 79 -0.33 2.59 9.63
C TRP A 79 -0.05 3.96 10.27
N ILE A 80 0.23 4.95 9.42
CA ILE A 80 0.96 6.17 9.83
C ILE A 80 -0.01 7.34 10.06
N ALA A 81 -0.63 7.37 11.24
CA ALA A 81 -1.44 8.50 11.68
C ALA A 81 -0.54 9.69 12.13
N PRO A 82 -0.98 10.94 11.98
CA PRO A 82 -2.15 11.41 11.21
C PRO A 82 -1.80 11.77 9.76
N ASN A 83 -0.59 11.41 9.28
CA ASN A 83 -0.01 12.01 8.08
C ASN A 83 -0.22 11.22 6.78
N GLN A 84 -0.63 9.95 6.87
CA GLN A 84 -0.95 9.14 5.69
C GLN A 84 -2.37 8.61 5.80
N HIS A 85 -3.05 8.54 4.66
CA HIS A 85 -4.46 8.18 4.57
C HIS A 85 -4.78 6.85 5.25
N ASN A 86 -3.94 5.83 5.08
CA ASN A 86 -4.12 4.55 5.75
C ASN A 86 -4.11 4.67 7.29
N GLY A 87 -3.24 5.53 7.85
CA GLY A 87 -3.18 5.83 9.27
C GLY A 87 -4.32 6.74 9.75
N MET A 88 -4.77 7.68 8.92
CA MET A 88 -5.95 8.51 9.22
C MET A 88 -7.21 7.65 9.31
N VAL A 89 -7.38 6.69 8.41
CA VAL A 89 -8.49 5.72 8.46
C VAL A 89 -8.37 4.84 9.71
N TRP A 90 -7.19 4.28 9.98
CA TRP A 90 -6.95 3.48 11.20
C TRP A 90 -7.27 4.25 12.49
N ALA A 91 -6.87 5.52 12.57
CA ALA A 91 -7.15 6.34 13.76
C ALA A 91 -8.65 6.49 14.04
N GLN A 92 -9.50 6.59 13.02
CA GLN A 92 -10.95 6.66 13.19
C GLN A 92 -11.56 5.37 13.77
N TRP A 93 -10.99 4.21 13.42
CA TRP A 93 -11.37 2.92 14.01
C TRP A 93 -10.85 2.79 15.45
N ALA A 94 -9.60 3.17 15.68
CA ALA A 94 -8.99 3.15 17.01
C ALA A 94 -9.69 4.09 18.01
N GLU A 95 -10.16 5.25 17.57
CA GLU A 95 -10.98 6.17 18.39
C GLU A 95 -12.30 5.54 18.84
N LYS A 96 -12.83 4.58 18.09
CA LYS A 96 -14.00 3.77 18.47
C LYS A 96 -13.65 2.55 19.32
N GLY A 97 -12.36 2.24 19.49
CA GLY A 97 -11.89 1.01 20.13
C GLY A 97 -12.17 -0.25 19.30
N GLU A 98 -12.32 -0.11 17.98
CA GLU A 98 -12.63 -1.20 17.06
C GLU A 98 -11.43 -1.49 16.15
N ASP A 99 -11.13 -2.76 15.92
CA ASP A 99 -10.07 -3.14 14.99
C ASP A 99 -10.49 -2.85 13.54
N MET A 100 -9.56 -2.32 12.75
CA MET A 100 -9.85 -1.87 11.39
C MET A 100 -9.73 -3.02 10.37
N PRO A 101 -10.78 -3.33 9.59
CA PRO A 101 -10.65 -4.25 8.47
C PRO A 101 -9.66 -3.75 7.42
N PHE A 102 -8.79 -4.64 6.93
CA PHE A 102 -7.89 -4.34 5.83
C PHE A 102 -7.77 -5.50 4.84
N ALA A 103 -7.30 -5.18 3.64
CA ALA A 103 -6.82 -6.15 2.67
C ALA A 103 -5.51 -5.67 2.05
N ILE A 104 -4.66 -6.60 1.63
CA ILE A 104 -3.45 -6.33 0.84
C ILE A 104 -3.54 -7.14 -0.43
N ALA A 105 -3.58 -6.45 -1.57
CA ALA A 105 -3.59 -7.08 -2.88
C ALA A 105 -2.22 -6.97 -3.54
N PHE A 106 -1.63 -8.11 -3.88
CA PHE A 106 -0.34 -8.23 -4.56
C PHE A 106 -0.54 -8.55 -6.04
N GLY A 107 0.35 -8.06 -6.89
CA GLY A 107 0.26 -8.29 -8.34
C GLY A 107 -1.00 -7.68 -8.96
N VAL A 108 -1.37 -6.50 -8.48
CA VAL A 108 -2.54 -5.75 -8.96
C VAL A 108 -2.30 -5.18 -10.37
N PRO A 109 -3.36 -4.75 -11.09
CA PRO A 109 -3.20 -3.91 -12.27
C PRO A 109 -2.25 -2.74 -11.97
N PRO A 110 -1.23 -2.45 -12.81
CA PRO A 110 -0.20 -1.46 -12.49
C PRO A 110 -0.72 -0.07 -12.14
N VAL A 111 -1.86 0.35 -12.71
CA VAL A 111 -2.52 1.62 -12.38
C VAL A 111 -2.94 1.71 -10.91
N CYS A 112 -3.34 0.59 -10.29
CA CYS A 112 -3.70 0.56 -8.88
C CYS A 112 -2.47 0.86 -8.01
N ALA A 113 -1.37 0.11 -8.23
CA ALA A 113 -0.13 0.33 -7.50
C ALA A 113 0.44 1.74 -7.72
N TRP A 114 0.32 2.28 -8.93
CA TRP A 114 0.72 3.65 -9.24
C TRP A 114 -0.07 4.69 -8.44
N GLN A 115 -1.39 4.56 -8.39
CA GLN A 115 -2.23 5.49 -7.64
C GLN A 115 -2.04 5.36 -6.13
N SER A 116 -1.76 4.16 -5.61
CA SER A 116 -1.42 3.94 -4.20
C SER A 116 -0.11 4.60 -3.74
N ALA A 117 0.71 5.08 -4.68
CA ALA A 117 1.92 5.85 -4.41
C ALA A 117 1.74 7.37 -4.61
N SER A 118 0.59 7.82 -5.14
CA SER A 118 0.31 9.22 -5.49
C SER A 118 -0.18 10.01 -4.27
N ARG A 119 0.04 11.34 -4.23
CA ARG A 119 -0.49 12.22 -3.15
C ARG A 119 -1.83 12.82 -3.55
N ILE A 120 -2.86 11.98 -3.61
CA ILE A 120 -4.22 12.47 -3.87
C ILE A 120 -4.76 13.23 -2.65
N PRO A 121 -5.75 14.13 -2.82
CA PRO A 121 -6.35 14.86 -1.70
C PRO A 121 -7.05 13.94 -0.70
N ASP A 122 -7.15 14.38 0.56
CA ASP A 122 -7.91 13.69 1.60
C ASP A 122 -9.38 13.47 1.18
N ASN A 123 -9.94 12.33 1.58
CA ASN A 123 -11.31 11.91 1.26
C ASN A 123 -11.58 11.69 -0.24
N VAL A 124 -10.54 11.64 -1.07
CA VAL A 124 -10.61 11.10 -2.44
C VAL A 124 -10.10 9.66 -2.39
N SER A 125 -10.79 8.74 -3.06
CA SER A 125 -10.35 7.34 -3.15
C SER A 125 -9.46 7.12 -4.37
N GLU A 126 -8.35 6.41 -4.18
CA GLU A 126 -7.38 6.10 -5.23
C GLU A 126 -8.00 5.30 -6.37
N TYR A 127 -9.01 4.48 -6.08
CA TYR A 127 -9.82 3.81 -7.10
C TYR A 127 -10.38 4.82 -8.12
N ASP A 128 -10.92 5.95 -7.66
CA ASP A 128 -11.56 6.93 -8.52
C ASP A 128 -10.55 7.53 -9.50
N VAL A 129 -9.37 7.88 -8.98
CA VAL A 129 -8.27 8.42 -9.78
C VAL A 129 -7.67 7.37 -10.71
N ALA A 130 -7.55 6.12 -10.26
CA ALA A 130 -7.07 5.00 -11.07
C ALA A 130 -8.01 4.72 -12.26
N SER A 131 -9.31 4.70 -12.01
CA SER A 131 -10.33 4.49 -13.05
C SER A 131 -10.33 5.63 -14.07
N GLN A 132 -10.13 6.89 -13.62
CA GLN A 132 -9.99 8.05 -14.49
C GLN A 132 -8.74 7.97 -15.37
N MET A 133 -7.60 7.60 -14.79
CA MET A 133 -6.33 7.45 -15.49
C MET A 133 -6.38 6.32 -16.52
N LEU A 134 -7.02 5.19 -16.17
CA LEU A 134 -7.23 4.07 -17.08
C LEU A 134 -8.28 4.38 -18.16
N ASN A 135 -9.13 5.38 -17.91
CA ASN A 135 -10.34 5.68 -18.67
C ASN A 135 -11.25 4.45 -18.88
N ALA A 136 -11.31 3.58 -17.86
CA ALA A 136 -12.12 2.37 -17.85
C ALA A 136 -12.39 1.95 -16.39
N PRO A 137 -13.45 1.16 -16.13
CA PRO A 137 -13.65 0.54 -14.83
C PRO A 137 -12.54 -0.49 -14.55
N ILE A 138 -12.22 -0.69 -13.28
CA ILE A 138 -11.35 -1.77 -12.84
C ILE A 138 -12.25 -2.94 -12.39
N GLU A 139 -11.85 -4.15 -12.75
CA GLU A 139 -12.53 -5.37 -12.30
C GLU A 139 -12.16 -5.63 -10.83
N MET A 140 -13.18 -5.62 -9.98
CA MET A 140 -13.04 -5.73 -8.53
C MET A 140 -13.83 -6.94 -8.04
N VAL A 141 -13.39 -7.51 -6.92
CA VAL A 141 -14.10 -8.58 -6.22
C VAL A 141 -14.11 -8.30 -4.73
N LYS A 142 -15.16 -8.73 -4.05
CA LYS A 142 -15.28 -8.62 -2.60
C LYS A 142 -14.27 -9.54 -1.89
N CYS A 143 -13.69 -9.06 -0.80
CA CYS A 143 -12.96 -9.89 0.16
C CYS A 143 -13.83 -11.02 0.73
N GLU A 144 -13.20 -12.11 1.19
CA GLU A 144 -13.88 -13.26 1.78
C GLU A 144 -14.41 -12.97 3.20
N THR A 145 -13.66 -12.19 3.97
CA THR A 145 -13.84 -12.03 5.42
C THR A 145 -14.19 -10.61 5.85
N ASN A 146 -14.22 -9.66 4.91
CA ASN A 146 -14.66 -8.29 5.15
C ASN A 146 -15.33 -7.69 3.90
N ASP A 147 -15.85 -6.47 4.01
CA ASP A 147 -16.62 -5.81 2.95
C ASP A 147 -15.79 -5.01 1.94
N LEU A 148 -14.46 -5.09 2.03
CA LEU A 148 -13.56 -4.38 1.11
C LEU A 148 -13.60 -5.01 -0.29
N LEU A 149 -13.27 -4.18 -1.29
CA LEU A 149 -13.10 -4.59 -2.67
C LEU A 149 -11.61 -4.56 -3.04
N VAL A 150 -11.14 -5.60 -3.70
CA VAL A 150 -9.78 -5.72 -4.23
C VAL A 150 -9.80 -6.01 -5.73
N PRO A 151 -8.74 -5.69 -6.51
CA PRO A 151 -8.70 -6.03 -7.93
C PRO A 151 -8.84 -7.54 -8.15
N ALA A 152 -9.79 -7.95 -8.98
CA ALA A 152 -10.13 -9.37 -9.19
C ALA A 152 -8.99 -10.18 -9.81
N THR A 153 -8.10 -9.51 -10.55
CA THR A 153 -6.94 -10.12 -11.22
C THR A 153 -5.68 -10.15 -10.36
N SER A 154 -5.78 -9.83 -9.06
CA SER A 154 -4.63 -9.86 -8.15
C SER A 154 -4.03 -11.26 -8.06
N GLU A 155 -2.72 -11.34 -7.82
CA GLU A 155 -2.00 -12.60 -7.67
C GLU A 155 -2.28 -13.24 -6.31
N ILE A 156 -2.19 -12.44 -5.24
CA ILE A 156 -2.40 -12.85 -3.85
C ILE A 156 -3.17 -11.73 -3.15
N VAL A 157 -4.14 -12.09 -2.32
CA VAL A 157 -4.87 -11.17 -1.44
C VAL A 157 -4.76 -11.68 -0.01
N VAL A 158 -4.26 -10.83 0.90
CA VAL A 158 -4.22 -11.09 2.34
C VAL A 158 -5.27 -10.21 3.00
N GLU A 159 -6.19 -10.80 3.76
CA GLU A 159 -7.27 -10.10 4.45
C GLU A 159 -7.09 -10.23 5.96
N GLY A 160 -7.54 -9.23 6.71
CA GLY A 160 -7.43 -9.27 8.16
C GLY A 160 -8.01 -8.04 8.85
N VAL A 161 -7.60 -7.87 10.09
CA VAL A 161 -7.85 -6.68 10.90
C VAL A 161 -6.55 -6.10 11.43
N VAL A 162 -6.49 -4.77 11.52
CA VAL A 162 -5.40 -4.03 12.17
C VAL A 162 -5.86 -3.68 13.58
N SER A 163 -5.08 -4.08 14.58
CA SER A 163 -5.46 -3.84 15.98
C SER A 163 -5.58 -2.34 16.28
N ALA A 164 -6.61 -1.97 17.03
CA ALA A 164 -6.80 -0.61 17.56
C ALA A 164 -5.80 -0.25 18.66
N SER A 165 -5.23 -1.26 19.35
CA SER A 165 -4.45 -1.03 20.57
C SER A 165 -3.17 -1.86 20.69
N GLU A 166 -3.09 -3.03 20.03
CA GLU A 166 -1.91 -3.88 20.10
C GLU A 166 -0.84 -3.47 19.10
N MET A 167 0.40 -3.45 19.58
CA MET A 167 1.58 -3.11 18.81
C MET A 167 2.65 -4.19 18.96
N LEU A 168 3.40 -4.43 17.89
CA LEU A 168 4.54 -5.35 17.84
C LEU A 168 5.79 -4.57 17.44
N MET A 169 6.95 -4.91 18.02
CA MET A 169 8.22 -4.31 17.62
C MET A 169 8.61 -4.79 16.21
N GLU A 170 8.99 -3.84 15.35
CA GLU A 170 9.51 -4.06 13.99
C GLU A 170 10.88 -3.41 13.81
N GLY A 171 11.67 -3.99 12.90
CA GLY A 171 12.95 -3.46 12.45
C GLY A 171 14.14 -4.15 13.11
N PRO A 172 15.38 -3.79 12.72
CA PRO A 172 15.70 -2.84 11.67
C PRO A 172 15.36 -3.36 10.27
N TYR A 173 15.27 -2.43 9.33
CA TYR A 173 14.97 -2.70 7.92
C TYR A 173 15.68 -1.67 7.02
N GLY A 174 16.14 -2.11 5.85
CA GLY A 174 16.73 -1.22 4.84
C GLY A 174 15.74 -0.18 4.33
N GLU A 175 16.12 1.10 4.29
CA GLU A 175 15.21 2.19 3.92
C GLU A 175 15.53 2.81 2.56
N HIS A 176 14.53 3.48 1.98
CA HIS A 176 14.60 4.13 0.66
C HIS A 176 15.74 5.15 0.50
N ALA A 177 16.28 5.68 1.61
CA ALA A 177 17.46 6.53 1.60
C ALA A 177 18.76 5.78 1.23
N GLY A 178 18.72 4.44 1.19
CA GLY A 178 19.86 3.57 0.88
C GLY A 178 20.64 3.07 2.09
N TYR A 179 20.10 3.24 3.30
CA TYR A 179 20.78 2.89 4.55
C TYR A 179 19.99 1.88 5.37
N HIS A 180 20.73 1.02 6.07
CA HIS A 180 20.21 0.13 7.09
C HIS A 180 20.63 0.66 8.47
N PHE A 181 19.65 0.91 9.34
CA PHE A 181 19.89 1.50 10.66
C PHE A 181 19.69 0.45 11.76
N GLU A 182 20.77 -0.19 12.21
CA GLU A 182 20.73 -1.35 13.13
C GLU A 182 19.95 -1.12 14.44
N HIS A 183 19.90 0.13 14.92
CA HIS A 183 19.23 0.50 16.17
C HIS A 183 17.77 0.92 16.00
N LYS A 184 17.25 0.92 14.76
CA LYS A 184 15.92 1.46 14.45
C LYS A 184 14.84 0.39 14.61
N TYR A 185 14.46 0.16 15.86
CA TYR A 185 13.29 -0.63 16.23
C TYR A 185 12.15 0.30 16.61
N ALA A 186 10.93 0.03 16.13
CA ALA A 186 9.75 0.80 16.52
C ALA A 186 8.50 -0.07 16.65
N PRO A 187 7.58 0.25 17.57
CA PRO A 187 6.28 -0.43 17.63
C PRO A 187 5.47 -0.12 16.36
N LYS A 188 4.80 -1.16 15.85
CA LYS A 188 3.90 -1.14 14.68
C LYS A 188 2.62 -1.86 15.01
N GLN A 189 1.52 -1.45 14.39
CA GLN A 189 0.22 -2.05 14.66
C GLN A 189 0.25 -3.54 14.32
N ARG A 190 -0.25 -4.34 15.26
CA ARG A 190 -0.51 -5.77 15.04
C ARG A 190 -1.57 -5.92 13.94
N GLN A 191 -1.35 -6.86 13.04
CA GLN A 191 -2.30 -7.22 11.99
C GLN A 191 -2.61 -8.70 12.11
N ASP A 192 -3.87 -9.05 12.32
CA ASP A 192 -4.32 -10.43 12.44
C ASP A 192 -4.96 -10.89 11.13
N ILE A 193 -4.42 -11.95 10.53
CA ILE A 193 -4.83 -12.44 9.22
C ILE A 193 -6.01 -13.39 9.35
N THR A 194 -7.08 -13.11 8.59
CA THR A 194 -8.33 -13.88 8.59
C THR A 194 -8.50 -14.73 7.34
N CYS A 195 -7.87 -14.34 6.23
CA CYS A 195 -7.94 -15.07 4.98
C CYS A 195 -6.73 -14.74 4.08
N VAL A 196 -6.28 -15.73 3.32
CA VAL A 196 -5.38 -15.52 2.18
C VAL A 196 -6.01 -16.17 0.96
N THR A 197 -6.23 -15.42 -0.11
CA THR A 197 -6.65 -15.96 -1.41
C THR A 197 -5.58 -15.72 -2.46
N PHE A 198 -5.45 -16.61 -3.43
CA PHE A 198 -4.44 -16.48 -4.47
C PHE A 198 -4.80 -17.27 -5.72
N ARG A 199 -4.29 -16.81 -6.85
CA ARG A 199 -4.44 -17.53 -8.12
C ARG A 199 -3.47 -18.71 -8.23
N ASN A 200 -3.74 -19.61 -9.16
CA ASN A 200 -2.81 -20.67 -9.51
C ASN A 200 -1.50 -20.09 -10.07
N ASN A 201 -0.37 -20.61 -9.59
CA ASN A 201 0.97 -20.12 -9.93
C ASN A 201 1.17 -18.63 -9.59
N ALA A 202 0.61 -18.18 -8.46
CA ALA A 202 0.68 -16.80 -8.01
C ALA A 202 2.11 -16.26 -7.93
N ILE A 203 2.27 -15.02 -8.35
CA ILE A 203 3.52 -14.25 -8.31
C ILE A 203 3.46 -13.28 -7.14
N LEU A 204 4.45 -13.34 -6.24
CA LEU A 204 4.63 -12.34 -5.18
C LEU A 204 5.59 -11.24 -5.67
N PRO A 205 5.11 -10.05 -6.07
CA PRO A 205 5.99 -8.91 -6.34
C PRO A 205 6.64 -8.42 -5.05
N THR A 206 7.87 -7.94 -5.17
CA THR A 206 8.63 -7.36 -4.06
C THR A 206 9.25 -6.04 -4.50
N ALA A 207 9.25 -5.05 -3.60
CA ALA A 207 10.05 -3.85 -3.73
C ALA A 207 11.14 -3.88 -2.66
N VAL A 208 12.39 -3.75 -3.09
CA VAL A 208 13.55 -3.79 -2.20
C VAL A 208 14.13 -2.37 -2.15
N PRO A 209 13.83 -1.58 -1.11
CA PRO A 209 14.35 -0.23 -0.97
C PRO A 209 15.86 -0.27 -0.69
N ALA A 210 16.63 0.38 -1.55
CA ALA A 210 18.08 0.41 -1.45
C ALA A 210 18.62 1.76 -1.94
N VAL A 211 19.93 1.83 -2.17
CA VAL A 211 20.52 2.92 -2.95
C VAL A 211 19.79 2.99 -4.31
N THR A 212 19.49 4.21 -4.74
CA THR A 212 18.80 4.48 -6.01
C THR A 212 19.59 4.01 -7.24
N PRO A 213 18.96 3.61 -8.35
CA PRO A 213 17.51 3.53 -8.60
C PRO A 213 16.87 2.21 -8.14
N ASN A 214 15.66 2.31 -7.60
CA ASN A 214 14.78 1.18 -7.30
C ASN A 214 13.31 1.60 -7.39
N SER A 215 12.39 0.64 -7.41
CA SER A 215 10.95 0.88 -7.57
C SER A 215 10.37 1.84 -6.52
N THR A 216 10.85 1.76 -5.27
CA THR A 216 10.41 2.63 -4.17
C THR A 216 10.75 4.09 -4.46
N VAL A 217 12.00 4.36 -4.87
CA VAL A 217 12.43 5.74 -5.20
C VAL A 217 11.74 6.25 -6.46
N ILE A 218 11.63 5.43 -7.52
CA ILE A 218 11.02 5.85 -8.79
C ILE A 218 9.55 6.25 -8.58
N GLY A 219 8.77 5.41 -7.89
CA GLY A 219 7.36 5.71 -7.62
C GLY A 219 7.19 7.00 -6.82
N ILE A 220 7.92 7.13 -5.71
CA ILE A 220 7.88 8.34 -4.85
C ILE A 220 8.28 9.58 -5.64
N ALA A 221 9.40 9.50 -6.37
CA ALA A 221 9.96 10.65 -7.09
C ALA A 221 9.01 11.13 -8.19
N VAL A 222 8.49 10.24 -9.03
CA VAL A 222 7.62 10.63 -10.15
C VAL A 222 6.29 11.20 -9.63
N CYS A 223 5.65 10.55 -8.66
CA CYS A 223 4.39 11.04 -8.10
C CYS A 223 4.57 12.40 -7.40
N ASN A 224 5.56 12.52 -6.50
CA ASN A 224 5.83 13.77 -5.80
C ASN A 224 6.17 14.93 -6.77
N SER A 225 6.83 14.64 -7.89
CA SER A 225 7.17 15.65 -8.90
C SER A 225 5.94 16.31 -9.49
N GLY A 226 4.91 15.52 -9.81
CA GLY A 226 3.62 16.04 -10.28
C GLY A 226 2.89 16.83 -9.20
N ASP A 227 2.80 16.25 -8.00
CA ASP A 227 1.99 16.79 -6.90
C ASP A 227 2.51 18.15 -6.42
N VAL A 228 3.82 18.30 -6.24
CA VAL A 228 4.45 19.57 -5.83
C VAL A 228 4.26 20.65 -6.89
N VAL A 229 4.40 20.33 -8.18
CA VAL A 229 4.22 21.30 -9.27
C VAL A 229 2.77 21.77 -9.34
N LEU A 230 1.81 20.86 -9.19
CA LEU A 230 0.38 21.19 -9.18
C LEU A 230 0.02 22.07 -7.98
N ALA A 231 0.53 21.75 -6.79
CA ALA A 231 0.32 22.54 -5.58
C ALA A 231 0.87 23.97 -5.74
N LEU A 232 2.11 24.12 -6.21
CA LEU A 232 2.73 25.44 -6.41
C LEU A 232 1.99 26.27 -7.46
N LYS A 233 1.56 25.66 -8.57
CA LYS A 233 0.76 26.36 -9.60
C LYS A 233 -0.59 26.83 -9.04
N LYS A 234 -1.24 26.03 -8.18
CA LYS A 234 -2.50 26.40 -7.54
C LYS A 234 -2.37 27.63 -6.64
N GLU A 235 -1.23 27.75 -5.95
CA GLU A 235 -0.89 28.92 -5.12
C GLU A 235 -0.35 30.12 -5.93
N GLY A 236 -0.33 30.02 -7.26
CA GLY A 236 0.06 31.13 -8.15
C GLY A 236 1.56 31.31 -8.35
N PHE A 237 2.40 30.38 -7.91
CA PHE A 237 3.85 30.45 -8.16
C PHE A 237 4.18 30.24 -9.65
N PRO A 238 5.22 30.91 -10.19
CA PRO A 238 5.57 30.86 -11.61
C PRO A 238 6.37 29.59 -11.99
N VAL A 239 5.95 28.43 -11.52
CA VAL A 239 6.60 27.14 -11.79
C VAL A 239 6.23 26.63 -13.19
N ILE A 240 7.24 26.23 -13.96
CA ILE A 240 7.09 25.56 -15.25
C ILE A 240 6.86 24.06 -15.00
N ASP A 241 7.85 23.41 -14.38
CA ASP A 241 7.84 22.02 -13.95
C ASP A 241 8.84 21.80 -12.78
N GLY A 242 8.94 20.57 -12.32
CA GLY A 242 9.79 20.20 -11.21
C GLY A 242 9.97 18.69 -11.12
N LEU A 243 11.04 18.28 -10.46
CA LEU A 243 11.46 16.89 -10.34
C LEU A 243 12.04 16.64 -8.95
N ALA A 244 11.46 15.69 -8.23
CA ALA A 244 12.14 15.01 -7.14
C ALA A 244 13.22 14.10 -7.75
N THR A 245 14.49 14.38 -7.50
CA THR A 245 15.59 13.73 -8.23
C THR A 245 15.77 12.29 -7.77
N ILE A 246 15.74 11.36 -8.73
CA ILE A 246 15.89 9.92 -8.46
C ILE A 246 17.30 9.66 -7.92
N GLU A 247 18.31 10.33 -8.47
CA GLU A 247 19.73 10.23 -8.09
C GLU A 247 19.99 10.60 -6.63
N SER A 248 19.11 11.41 -6.03
CA SER A 248 19.17 11.78 -4.60
C SER A 248 18.20 10.95 -3.74
N SER A 249 17.77 9.78 -4.22
CA SER A 249 16.72 8.96 -3.57
C SER A 249 15.41 9.72 -3.31
N GLY A 250 15.05 10.67 -4.20
CA GLY A 250 13.87 11.53 -4.03
C GLY A 250 13.99 12.59 -2.93
N SER A 251 15.16 12.75 -2.32
CA SER A 251 15.37 13.67 -1.18
C SER A 251 15.55 15.14 -1.60
N TRP A 252 15.95 15.42 -2.85
CA TRP A 252 16.06 16.76 -3.38
C TRP A 252 14.95 17.02 -4.40
N PHE A 253 14.50 18.26 -4.47
CA PHE A 253 13.50 18.71 -5.41
C PHE A 253 14.04 19.88 -6.23
N VAL A 254 14.03 19.74 -7.55
CA VAL A 254 14.46 20.78 -8.49
C VAL A 254 13.22 21.39 -9.14
N LEU A 255 13.07 22.70 -9.07
CA LEU A 255 12.00 23.44 -9.73
C LEU A 255 12.57 24.24 -10.90
N ARG A 256 11.92 24.14 -12.05
CA ARG A 256 12.12 25.08 -13.15
C ARG A 256 11.06 26.15 -13.05
N VAL A 257 11.47 27.38 -12.83
CA VAL A 257 10.58 28.54 -12.73
C VAL A 257 10.74 29.42 -13.97
N LYS A 258 9.72 30.21 -14.30
CA LYS A 258 9.91 31.30 -15.27
C LYS A 258 10.83 32.32 -14.62
N ASN A 259 11.89 32.71 -15.33
CA ASN A 259 12.59 33.94 -15.00
C ASN A 259 11.68 35.10 -15.38
N ASP A 260 11.66 36.12 -14.53
CA ASP A 260 11.19 37.46 -14.88
C ASP A 260 12.00 38.06 -16.03
#